data_AF-A0A084TIH2-F1
#
_entry.id   AF-A0A084TIH2-F1
#
_cell.length_a   1.000
_cell.length_b   1.000
_cell.length_c   1.000
_cell.angle_alpha   90.00
_cell.angle_beta   90.00
_cell.angle_gamma   90.00
#
_symmetry.space_group_name_H-M   'P 1'
#
loop_
_entity.id
_entity.type
_entity.pdbx_description
1 polymer ?
#
loop_
_entity_poly.entity_id
_entity_poly.type
_entity_poly.pdbx_seq_one_letter_code
_entity_poly.pdbx_strand_id
1 'polypeptide(L)'
;MNKDDLLYKYFSNSLTLKETQTFNELLEQDAAFKAQFEFEKNLKSAIKETESRKLKARLKEVEQDLANTTIKPGKTRFNYQMFAVAASIVVFLGWFGYNTLFGLNYNRLYQDNYKTYPNTVYSITRGDANNSLERAAFVAYEAEDYKQAVATFKEIEQTNKASYISFYMGQTYLELENLEAAKTMFEKVIETEKDFVPEAHWYLALTYLKLKNKTQAKVQLNTLVNTYTYNKEKALEILDRLD
;
A
#
# COMPACT_ATOMS: atom_id res chain seq x y z
N MET A 1 35.89 -26.88 -33.54
CA MET A 1 34.42 -27.00 -33.48
C MET A 1 34.03 -28.17 -34.35
N ASN A 2 33.18 -29.08 -33.87
CA ASN A 2 32.84 -30.31 -34.60
C ASN A 2 31.87 -29.98 -35.76
N LYS A 3 32.06 -30.60 -36.93
CA LYS A 3 31.15 -30.47 -38.09
C LYS A 3 29.73 -30.97 -37.75
N ASP A 4 29.63 -32.03 -36.96
CA ASP A 4 28.34 -32.55 -36.50
C ASP A 4 27.62 -31.58 -35.54
N ASP A 5 28.37 -30.84 -34.72
CA ASP A 5 27.81 -29.80 -33.83
C ASP A 5 27.23 -28.63 -34.64
N LEU A 6 27.88 -28.26 -35.74
CA LEU A 6 27.38 -27.26 -36.68
C LEU A 6 26.08 -27.70 -37.38
N LEU A 7 26.00 -28.96 -37.82
CA LEU A 7 24.77 -29.52 -38.40
C LEU A 7 23.62 -29.56 -37.39
N TYR A 8 23.89 -30.02 -36.17
CA TYR A 8 22.92 -30.02 -35.08
C TYR A 8 22.38 -28.60 -34.84
N LYS A 9 23.27 -27.63 -34.63
CA LYS A 9 22.92 -26.22 -34.40
C LYS A 9 22.14 -25.61 -35.58
N TYR A 10 22.44 -26.01 -36.82
CA TYR A 10 21.68 -25.58 -37.98
C TYR A 10 20.24 -26.09 -37.90
N PHE A 11 20.04 -27.40 -37.68
CA PHE A 11 18.69 -27.98 -37.65
C PHE A 11 17.86 -27.60 -36.43
N SER A 12 18.50 -27.13 -35.34
CA SER A 12 17.86 -26.55 -34.15
C SER A 12 17.70 -25.03 -34.18
N ASN A 13 18.09 -24.35 -35.27
CA ASN A 13 18.07 -22.88 -35.40
C ASN A 13 18.86 -22.14 -34.30
N SER A 14 20.02 -22.66 -33.91
CA SER A 14 20.83 -22.12 -32.81
C SER A 14 22.26 -21.76 -33.23
N LEU A 15 22.51 -21.52 -34.52
CA LEU A 15 23.79 -21.03 -35.01
C LEU A 15 23.97 -19.55 -34.67
N THR A 16 25.16 -19.19 -34.20
CA THR A 16 25.60 -17.79 -34.11
C THR A 16 25.98 -17.23 -35.49
N LEU A 17 26.14 -15.90 -35.61
CA LEU A 17 26.57 -15.26 -36.86
C LEU A 17 27.90 -15.82 -37.39
N LYS A 18 28.88 -16.02 -36.49
CA LYS A 18 30.19 -16.57 -36.84
C LYS A 18 30.09 -18.03 -37.30
N GLU A 19 29.30 -18.84 -36.59
CA GLU A 19 29.08 -20.24 -36.96
C GLU A 19 28.30 -20.39 -38.27
N THR A 20 27.40 -19.45 -38.58
CA THR A 20 26.65 -19.41 -39.84
C THR A 20 27.57 -19.15 -41.03
N GLN A 21 28.55 -18.25 -40.88
CA GLN A 21 29.57 -18.01 -41.90
C GLN A 21 30.42 -19.27 -42.14
N THR A 22 30.94 -19.88 -41.07
CA THR A 22 31.70 -21.14 -41.16
C THR A 22 30.87 -22.29 -41.74
N PHE A 23 29.59 -22.37 -41.42
CA PHE A 23 28.67 -23.37 -41.97
C PHE A 23 28.52 -23.23 -43.49
N ASN A 24 28.30 -21.99 -43.97
CA ASN A 24 28.17 -21.71 -45.40
C ASN A 24 29.47 -21.96 -46.16
N GLU A 25 30.62 -21.56 -45.60
CA GLU A 25 31.93 -21.86 -46.17
C GLU A 25 32.15 -23.37 -46.33
N LEU A 26 31.81 -24.16 -45.31
CA LEU A 26 31.91 -25.62 -45.38
C LEU A 26 30.95 -26.24 -46.39
N LEU A 27 29.75 -25.69 -46.59
CA LEU A 27 28.84 -26.14 -47.64
C LEU A 27 29.38 -25.91 -49.06
N GLU A 28 30.18 -24.87 -49.26
CA GLU A 28 30.76 -24.55 -50.57
C GLU A 28 32.07 -25.29 -50.83
N GLN A 29 32.92 -25.44 -49.81
CA GLN A 29 34.30 -25.91 -49.96
C GLN A 29 34.48 -27.40 -49.63
N ASP A 30 33.58 -28.01 -48.86
CA ASP A 30 33.68 -29.40 -48.41
C ASP A 30 32.52 -30.26 -48.96
N ALA A 31 32.83 -31.06 -49.97
CA ALA A 31 31.86 -31.93 -50.63
C ALA A 31 31.28 -33.00 -49.68
N ALA A 32 32.05 -33.50 -48.71
CA ALA A 32 31.59 -34.50 -47.76
C ALA A 32 30.61 -33.89 -46.75
N PHE A 33 30.92 -32.68 -46.26
CA PHE A 33 30.03 -31.93 -45.38
C PHE A 33 28.70 -31.58 -46.07
N LYS A 34 28.76 -31.14 -47.34
CA LYS A 34 27.56 -30.87 -48.15
C LYS A 34 26.69 -32.11 -48.33
N ALA A 35 27.29 -33.27 -48.60
CA ALA A 35 26.56 -34.53 -48.74
C ALA A 35 25.85 -34.94 -47.45
N GLN A 36 26.52 -34.79 -46.29
CA GLN A 36 25.92 -35.07 -44.98
C GLN A 36 24.77 -34.11 -44.67
N PHE A 37 24.94 -32.81 -44.94
CA PHE A 37 23.88 -31.81 -44.80
C PHE A 37 22.62 -32.15 -45.61
N GLU A 38 22.79 -32.46 -46.90
CA GLU A 38 21.65 -32.80 -47.77
C GLU A 38 20.99 -34.11 -47.33
N PHE A 39 21.75 -35.10 -46.85
CA PHE A 39 21.19 -36.32 -46.27
C PHE A 39 20.30 -36.02 -45.06
N GLU A 40 20.80 -35.26 -44.07
CA GLU A 40 20.03 -34.92 -42.86
C GLU A 40 18.80 -34.05 -43.17
N LYS A 41 18.93 -33.11 -44.10
CA LYS A 41 17.82 -32.27 -44.58
C LYS A 41 16.72 -33.09 -45.25
N ASN A 42 17.11 -34.04 -46.10
CA ASN A 42 16.17 -34.96 -46.74
C ASN A 42 15.51 -35.91 -45.73
N LEU A 43 16.28 -36.44 -44.77
CA LEU A 43 15.77 -37.28 -43.69
C LEU A 43 14.75 -36.53 -42.83
N LYS A 44 15.06 -35.30 -42.40
CA LYS A 44 14.14 -34.43 -41.65
C LYS A 44 12.84 -34.17 -42.43
N SER A 45 12.94 -33.97 -43.74
CA SER A 45 11.80 -33.73 -44.62
C SER A 45 10.90 -34.97 -44.75
N ALA A 46 11.50 -36.16 -44.96
CA ALA A 46 10.78 -37.43 -45.04
C ALA A 46 10.08 -37.80 -43.72
N ILE A 47 10.74 -37.57 -42.58
CA ILE A 47 10.14 -37.76 -41.25
C ILE A 47 8.97 -36.79 -41.07
N LYS A 48 9.16 -35.50 -41.38
CA LYS A 48 8.09 -34.49 -41.28
C LYS A 48 6.87 -34.88 -42.12
N GLU A 49 7.05 -35.32 -43.36
CA GLU A 49 5.96 -35.77 -44.22
C GLU A 49 5.24 -36.99 -43.66
N THR A 50 5.99 -37.96 -43.15
CA THR A 50 5.44 -39.20 -42.57
C THR A 50 4.65 -38.91 -41.29
N GLU A 51 5.19 -38.11 -40.39
CA GLU A 51 4.51 -37.70 -39.15
C GLU A 51 3.30 -36.81 -39.45
N SER A 52 3.38 -35.92 -40.45
CA SER A 52 2.23 -35.11 -40.88
C SER A 52 1.10 -35.98 -41.43
N ARG A 53 1.43 -37.03 -42.20
CA ARG A 53 0.45 -38.02 -42.68
C ARG A 53 -0.19 -38.82 -41.54
N LYS A 54 0.60 -39.27 -40.56
CA LYS A 54 0.09 -39.96 -39.36
C LYS A 54 -0.83 -39.06 -38.54
N LEU A 55 -0.43 -37.80 -38.32
CA LEU A 55 -1.25 -36.81 -37.61
C LEU A 55 -2.58 -36.58 -38.34
N LYS A 56 -2.54 -36.39 -39.66
CA LYS A 56 -3.75 -36.21 -40.48
C LYS A 56 -4.67 -37.43 -40.43
N ALA A 57 -4.09 -38.64 -40.43
CA ALA A 57 -4.87 -39.87 -40.29
C ALA A 57 -5.57 -39.95 -38.91
N ARG A 58 -4.86 -39.65 -37.82
CA ARG A 58 -5.45 -39.60 -36.47
C ARG A 58 -6.52 -38.52 -36.34
N LEU A 59 -6.31 -37.34 -36.92
CA LEU A 59 -7.32 -36.28 -36.90
C LEU A 59 -8.58 -36.70 -37.65
N LYS A 60 -8.42 -37.38 -38.80
CA LYS A 60 -9.56 -37.91 -39.55
C LYS A 60 -10.31 -39.00 -38.77
N GLU A 61 -9.61 -39.85 -38.03
CA GLU A 61 -10.20 -40.85 -37.14
C GLU A 61 -11.01 -40.17 -36.01
N VAL A 62 -10.44 -39.16 -35.36
CA VAL A 62 -11.13 -38.35 -34.34
C VAL A 62 -12.35 -37.62 -34.91
N GLU A 63 -12.25 -37.05 -36.12
CA GLU A 63 -13.38 -36.41 -36.80
C GLU A 63 -14.48 -37.40 -37.14
N GLN A 64 -14.13 -38.62 -37.55
CA GLN A 64 -15.10 -39.69 -37.83
C GLN A 64 -15.77 -40.22 -36.56
N ASP A 65 -15.02 -40.35 -35.47
CA ASP A 65 -15.56 -40.70 -34.15
C ASP A 65 -16.52 -39.62 -33.64
N LEU A 66 -16.17 -38.34 -33.82
CA LEU A 66 -17.05 -37.22 -33.49
C LEU A 66 -18.31 -37.17 -34.37
N ALA A 67 -18.19 -37.49 -35.67
CA ALA A 67 -19.32 -37.51 -36.60
C ALA A 67 -20.28 -38.69 -36.36
N ASN A 68 -19.76 -39.85 -35.95
CA ASN A 68 -20.54 -41.05 -35.64
C ASN A 68 -21.07 -41.07 -34.20
N THR A 69 -20.53 -40.22 -33.32
CA THR A 69 -21.14 -39.94 -32.03
C THR A 69 -22.39 -39.10 -32.25
N THR A 70 -23.54 -39.76 -32.34
CA THR A 70 -24.83 -39.09 -32.20
C THR A 70 -24.92 -38.51 -30.79
N ILE A 71 -24.46 -37.26 -30.62
CA ILE A 71 -24.74 -36.46 -29.45
C ILE A 71 -26.24 -36.25 -29.44
N LYS A 72 -26.97 -37.12 -28.71
CA LYS A 72 -28.31 -36.76 -28.23
C LYS A 72 -28.12 -35.43 -27.51
N PRO A 73 -28.83 -34.35 -27.85
CA PRO A 73 -28.72 -33.10 -27.14
C PRO A 73 -29.30 -33.29 -25.73
N GLY A 74 -28.49 -33.83 -24.82
CA GLY A 74 -28.67 -33.65 -23.40
C GLY A 74 -28.43 -32.18 -23.13
N LYS A 75 -29.46 -31.46 -22.69
CA LYS A 75 -29.31 -30.10 -22.17
C LYS A 75 -28.29 -30.15 -21.02
N THR A 76 -27.01 -29.95 -21.31
CA THR A 76 -26.01 -29.71 -20.28
C THR A 76 -26.34 -28.34 -19.71
N ARG A 77 -26.97 -28.33 -18.54
CA ARG A 77 -27.18 -27.10 -17.79
C ARG A 77 -25.79 -26.62 -17.37
N PHE A 78 -25.25 -25.66 -18.10
CA PHE A 78 -24.05 -24.94 -17.68
C PHE A 78 -24.30 -24.40 -16.27
N ASN A 79 -23.56 -24.89 -15.29
CA ASN A 79 -23.82 -24.55 -13.89
C ASN A 79 -23.21 -23.19 -13.56
N TYR A 80 -23.84 -22.13 -14.09
CA TYR A 80 -23.46 -20.74 -13.84
C TYR A 80 -23.38 -20.41 -12.35
N GLN A 81 -24.02 -21.20 -11.48
CA GLN A 81 -23.94 -21.02 -10.03
C GLN A 81 -22.53 -21.25 -9.48
N MET A 82 -21.77 -22.22 -10.00
CA MET A 82 -20.38 -22.43 -9.56
C MET A 82 -19.45 -21.31 -10.02
N PHE A 83 -19.64 -20.79 -11.24
CA PHE A 83 -18.90 -19.64 -11.73
C PHE A 83 -19.28 -18.34 -11.00
N ALA A 84 -20.56 -18.17 -10.64
CA ALA A 84 -21.01 -17.03 -9.85
C ALA A 84 -20.40 -17.05 -8.44
N VAL A 85 -20.29 -18.22 -7.80
CA VAL A 85 -19.62 -18.38 -6.50
C VAL A 85 -18.11 -18.10 -6.61
N ALA A 86 -17.44 -18.60 -7.64
CA ALA A 86 -16.01 -18.31 -7.83
C ALA A 86 -15.76 -16.81 -8.09
N ALA A 87 -16.59 -16.16 -8.92
CA ALA A 87 -16.49 -14.73 -9.21
C ALA A 87 -16.75 -13.88 -7.95
N SER A 88 -17.71 -14.25 -7.10
CA SER A 88 -17.98 -13.52 -5.86
C SER A 88 -16.82 -13.61 -4.87
N ILE A 89 -16.14 -14.76 -4.79
CA ILE A 89 -14.93 -14.92 -3.98
C ILE A 89 -13.79 -14.03 -4.52
N VAL A 90 -13.55 -14.02 -5.83
CA VAL A 90 -12.50 -13.18 -6.43
C VAL A 90 -12.80 -11.69 -6.24
N VAL A 91 -14.04 -11.26 -6.42
CA VAL A 91 -14.45 -9.87 -6.17
C VAL A 91 -14.30 -9.51 -4.71
N PHE A 92 -14.71 -10.39 -3.79
CA PHE A 92 -14.58 -10.16 -2.35
C PHE A 92 -13.11 -10.09 -1.92
N LEU A 93 -12.27 -11.02 -2.38
CA LEU A 93 -10.84 -11.01 -2.10
C LEU A 93 -10.13 -9.81 -2.74
N GLY A 94 -10.55 -9.40 -3.93
CA GLY A 94 -10.08 -8.18 -4.58
C GLY A 94 -10.44 -6.93 -3.78
N TRP A 95 -11.69 -6.81 -3.35
CA TRP A 95 -12.16 -5.70 -2.51
C TRP A 95 -11.45 -5.69 -1.15
N PHE A 96 -11.39 -6.83 -0.47
CA PHE A 96 -10.77 -6.98 0.84
C PHE A 96 -9.25 -6.74 0.79
N GLY A 97 -8.58 -7.31 -0.21
CA GLY A 97 -7.16 -7.10 -0.46
C GLY A 97 -6.85 -5.64 -0.80
N TYR A 98 -7.68 -4.99 -1.61
CA TYR A 98 -7.53 -3.57 -1.93
C TYR A 98 -7.66 -2.69 -0.69
N ASN A 99 -8.69 -2.90 0.14
CA ASN A 99 -8.89 -2.12 1.36
C ASN A 99 -7.80 -2.38 2.41
N THR A 100 -7.20 -3.57 2.43
CA THR A 100 -6.15 -3.92 3.41
C THR A 100 -4.77 -3.42 2.97
N LEU A 101 -4.45 -3.53 1.68
CA LEU A 101 -3.12 -3.18 1.14
C LEU A 101 -3.01 -1.71 0.72
N PHE A 102 -4.10 -1.11 0.24
CA PHE A 102 -4.13 0.25 -0.30
C PHE A 102 -5.08 1.19 0.48
N GLY A 103 -5.76 0.69 1.51
CA GLY A 103 -6.60 1.51 2.37
C GLY A 103 -5.80 2.50 3.21
N LEU A 104 -6.32 3.71 3.35
CA LEU A 104 -5.70 4.76 4.15
C LEU A 104 -5.67 4.37 5.64
N ASN A 105 -4.48 4.12 6.16
CA ASN A 105 -4.31 3.72 7.56
C ASN A 105 -4.19 4.97 8.45
N TYR A 106 -5.35 5.47 8.89
CA TYR A 106 -5.45 6.63 9.78
C TYR A 106 -4.67 6.48 11.08
N ASN A 107 -4.66 5.27 11.68
CA ASN A 107 -3.95 5.02 12.94
C ASN A 107 -2.45 5.19 12.76
N ARG A 108 -1.90 4.63 11.66
CA ARG A 108 -0.50 4.82 11.32
C ARG A 108 -0.16 6.28 11.02
N LEU A 109 -1.02 6.96 10.26
CA LEU A 109 -0.82 8.38 9.93
C LEU A 109 -0.82 9.26 11.18
N TYR A 110 -1.67 8.95 12.17
CA TYR A 110 -1.65 9.58 13.48
C TYR A 110 -0.36 9.25 14.25
N GLN A 111 -0.02 7.97 14.39
CA GLN A 111 1.14 7.51 15.17
C GLN A 111 2.47 8.07 14.66
N ASP A 112 2.64 8.15 13.34
CA ASP A 112 3.87 8.67 12.71
C ASP A 112 4.05 10.17 12.98
N ASN A 113 2.98 10.89 13.33
CA ASN A 113 2.96 12.35 13.44
C ASN A 113 2.64 12.89 14.84
N TYR A 114 2.06 12.07 15.71
CA TYR A 114 1.70 12.47 17.06
C TYR A 114 2.90 12.43 18.00
N LYS A 115 3.06 13.52 18.76
CA LYS A 115 3.93 13.59 19.93
C LYS A 115 3.23 14.44 20.97
N THR A 116 3.23 14.00 22.21
CA THR A 116 2.76 14.78 23.36
C THR A 116 3.47 16.13 23.37
N TYR A 117 2.71 17.22 23.48
CA TYR A 117 3.32 18.54 23.49
C TYR A 117 4.09 18.74 24.81
N PRO A 118 5.35 19.19 24.80
CA PRO A 118 6.12 19.36 26.02
C PRO A 118 5.55 20.52 26.85
N ASN A 119 5.76 20.49 28.16
CA ASN A 119 5.48 21.66 28.99
C ASN A 119 6.43 22.82 28.62
N THR A 120 5.86 23.87 28.04
CA THR A 120 6.55 25.11 27.67
C THR A 120 6.14 26.31 28.51
N VAL A 121 5.17 26.14 29.42
CA VAL A 121 4.51 27.24 30.12
C VAL A 121 4.97 27.38 31.57
N TYR A 122 5.29 26.27 32.23
CA TYR A 122 5.59 26.28 33.66
C TYR A 122 6.95 25.64 33.95
N SER A 123 7.90 26.41 34.48
CA SER A 123 9.21 25.87 34.86
C SER A 123 9.13 25.16 36.21
N ILE A 124 9.47 23.87 36.24
CA ILE A 124 9.51 23.08 37.48
C ILE A 124 10.94 23.13 38.03
N THR A 125 11.24 24.10 38.89
CA THR A 125 12.52 24.12 39.61
C THR A 125 12.43 23.35 40.93
N ARG A 126 13.54 22.73 41.36
CA ARG A 126 13.62 21.92 42.60
C ARG A 126 13.58 22.78 43.88
N GLY A 127 13.64 24.11 43.77
CA GLY A 127 13.70 25.05 44.90
C GLY A 127 12.42 25.88 45.15
N ASP A 128 11.43 25.82 44.26
CA ASP A 128 10.18 26.55 44.46
C ASP A 128 9.31 25.88 45.53
N ALA A 129 9.20 26.53 46.68
CA ALA A 129 8.40 26.08 47.83
C ALA A 129 6.88 26.35 47.67
N ASN A 130 6.45 26.88 46.53
CA ASN A 130 5.04 27.18 46.29
C ASN A 130 4.30 25.94 45.76
N ASN A 131 3.44 25.38 46.60
CA ASN A 131 2.46 24.34 46.25
C ASN A 131 1.28 24.94 45.46
N SER A 132 1.54 25.56 44.30
CA SER A 132 0.45 26.08 43.45
C SER A 132 -0.23 24.94 42.68
N LEU A 133 -1.50 25.15 42.31
CA LEU A 133 -2.24 24.20 41.49
C LEU A 133 -1.59 24.02 40.11
N GLU A 134 -1.05 25.10 39.53
CA GLU A 134 -0.31 25.06 38.25
C GLU A 134 0.90 24.13 38.35
N ARG A 135 1.70 24.25 39.42
CA ARG A 135 2.83 23.35 39.64
C ARG A 135 2.37 21.91 39.74
N ALA A 136 1.33 21.64 40.52
CA ALA A 136 0.79 20.28 40.67
C ALA A 136 0.30 19.71 39.33
N ALA A 137 -0.40 20.50 38.52
CA ALA A 137 -0.90 20.08 37.20
C ALA A 137 0.24 19.76 36.23
N PHE A 138 1.24 20.62 36.12
CA PHE A 138 2.36 20.41 35.20
C PHE A 138 3.35 19.35 35.67
N VAL A 139 3.55 19.17 36.98
CA VAL A 139 4.29 18.02 37.53
C VAL A 139 3.58 16.72 37.16
N ALA A 140 2.26 16.64 37.33
CA ALA A 140 1.49 15.45 36.95
C ALA A 140 1.55 15.21 35.43
N TYR A 141 1.44 16.26 34.63
CA TYR A 141 1.54 16.18 33.16
C TYR A 141 2.90 15.66 32.70
N GLU A 142 4.01 16.21 33.22
CA GLU A 142 5.36 15.74 32.89
C GLU A 142 5.68 14.35 33.44
N ALA A 143 5.02 13.95 34.54
CA ALA A 143 5.09 12.60 35.10
C ALA A 143 4.16 11.60 34.41
N GLU A 144 3.46 12.02 33.34
CA GLU A 144 2.48 11.21 32.60
C GLU A 144 1.28 10.74 33.44
N ASP A 145 1.05 11.33 34.62
CA ASP A 145 -0.18 11.15 35.39
C ASP A 145 -1.27 12.06 34.85
N TYR A 146 -1.74 11.71 33.65
CA TYR A 146 -2.75 12.48 32.92
C TYR A 146 -4.10 12.54 33.64
N LYS A 147 -4.43 11.55 34.48
CA LYS A 147 -5.66 11.58 35.27
C LYS A 147 -5.60 12.66 36.34
N GLN A 148 -4.48 12.75 37.05
CA GLN A 148 -4.28 13.82 38.02
C GLN A 148 -4.16 15.17 37.31
N ALA A 149 -3.38 15.26 36.24
CA ALA A 149 -3.18 16.50 35.49
C ALA A 149 -4.51 17.11 35.03
N VAL A 150 -5.41 16.32 34.41
CA VAL A 150 -6.70 16.86 33.93
C VAL A 150 -7.62 17.27 35.09
N ALA A 151 -7.57 16.57 36.23
CA ALA A 151 -8.34 16.95 37.40
C ALA A 151 -7.86 18.30 37.96
N THR A 152 -6.54 18.49 38.07
CA THR A 152 -5.96 19.76 38.55
C THR A 152 -6.15 20.89 37.54
N PHE A 153 -6.00 20.66 36.23
CA PHE A 153 -6.29 21.69 35.21
C PHE A 153 -7.74 22.18 35.26
N LYS A 154 -8.72 21.30 35.52
CA LYS A 154 -10.12 21.69 35.71
C LYS A 154 -10.32 22.57 36.93
N GLU A 155 -9.60 22.31 38.02
CA GLU A 155 -9.66 23.14 39.22
C GLU A 155 -9.08 24.54 38.96
N ILE A 156 -7.97 24.61 38.22
CA ILE A 156 -7.39 25.89 37.80
C ILE A 156 -8.39 26.64 36.91
N GLU A 157 -9.01 26.00 35.92
CA GLU A 157 -9.96 26.64 34.99
C GLU A 157 -11.14 27.34 35.71
N GLN A 158 -11.57 26.81 36.86
CA GLN A 158 -12.65 27.39 37.67
C GLN A 158 -12.24 28.69 38.37
N THR A 159 -10.95 28.85 38.68
CA THR A 159 -10.42 29.94 39.49
C THR A 159 -9.60 30.94 38.66
N ASN A 160 -9.02 30.50 37.55
CA ASN A 160 -8.17 31.25 36.66
C ASN A 160 -8.36 30.79 35.20
N LYS A 161 -8.69 31.72 34.31
CA LYS A 161 -8.89 31.45 32.87
C LYS A 161 -7.61 31.72 32.09
N ALA A 162 -6.54 31.01 32.44
CA ALA A 162 -5.29 31.14 31.70
C ALA A 162 -5.39 30.44 30.33
N SER A 163 -4.90 31.11 29.28
CA SER A 163 -5.08 30.71 27.87
C SER A 163 -4.52 29.32 27.53
N TYR A 164 -3.50 28.88 28.27
CA TYR A 164 -2.87 27.58 28.05
C TYR A 164 -3.69 26.40 28.58
N ILE A 165 -4.62 26.61 29.52
CA ILE A 165 -5.30 25.51 30.23
C ILE A 165 -6.07 24.63 29.25
N SER A 166 -6.88 25.24 28.38
CA SER A 166 -7.66 24.52 27.37
C SER A 166 -6.74 23.65 26.49
N PHE A 167 -5.59 24.18 26.07
CA PHE A 167 -4.64 23.44 25.25
C PHE A 167 -4.05 22.22 25.96
N TYR A 168 -3.55 22.40 27.19
CA TYR A 168 -2.97 21.29 27.95
C TYR A 168 -4.03 20.28 28.40
N MET A 169 -5.27 20.70 28.68
CA MET A 169 -6.38 19.76 28.87
C MET A 169 -6.63 18.92 27.60
N GLY A 170 -6.59 19.53 26.41
CA GLY A 170 -6.69 18.83 25.14
C GLY A 170 -5.61 17.77 24.96
N GLN A 171 -4.34 18.09 25.28
CA GLN A 171 -3.24 17.13 25.27
C GLN A 171 -3.49 15.97 26.24
N THR A 172 -3.83 16.31 27.48
CA THR A 172 -4.10 15.33 28.53
C THR A 172 -5.24 14.38 28.15
N TYR A 173 -6.29 14.88 27.48
CA TYR A 173 -7.38 14.04 26.99
C TYR A 173 -6.98 13.12 25.83
N LEU A 174 -6.05 13.53 24.95
CA LEU A 174 -5.52 12.66 23.89
C LEU A 174 -4.78 11.45 24.48
N GLU A 175 -3.99 11.69 25.52
CA GLU A 175 -3.25 10.64 26.25
C GLU A 175 -4.19 9.68 27.00
N LEU A 176 -5.32 10.20 27.49
CA LEU A 176 -6.39 9.39 28.08
C LEU A 176 -7.31 8.73 27.05
N GLU A 177 -7.01 8.86 25.75
CA GLU A 177 -7.81 8.39 24.62
C GLU A 177 -9.25 8.96 24.58
N ASN A 178 -9.52 10.06 25.29
CA ASN A 178 -10.80 10.74 25.27
C ASN A 178 -10.86 11.75 24.13
N LEU A 179 -11.05 11.24 22.92
CA LEU A 179 -10.95 12.03 21.68
C LEU A 179 -11.98 13.14 21.59
N GLU A 180 -13.21 12.92 22.06
CA GLU A 180 -14.26 13.94 22.04
C GLU A 180 -13.93 15.11 22.97
N ALA A 181 -13.46 14.83 24.18
CA ALA A 181 -13.04 15.88 25.11
C ALA A 181 -11.80 16.63 24.59
N ALA A 182 -10.83 15.93 24.01
CA ALA A 182 -9.67 16.55 23.38
C ALA A 182 -10.08 17.51 22.25
N LYS A 183 -10.99 17.04 21.37
CA LYS A 183 -11.54 17.83 20.27
C LYS A 183 -12.17 19.14 20.78
N THR A 184 -13.07 19.06 21.75
CA THR A 184 -13.73 20.23 22.35
C THR A 184 -12.73 21.21 22.95
N MET A 185 -11.68 20.72 23.61
CA MET A 185 -10.64 21.57 24.18
C MET A 185 -9.83 22.30 23.10
N PHE A 186 -9.44 21.64 22.02
CA PHE A 186 -8.71 22.30 20.93
C PHE A 186 -9.58 23.27 20.13
N GLU A 187 -10.86 22.95 19.91
CA GLU A 187 -11.83 23.88 19.32
C GLU A 187 -11.95 25.15 20.17
N LYS A 188 -12.06 25.00 21.50
CA LYS A 188 -12.04 26.13 22.43
C LYS A 188 -10.77 26.99 22.32
N VAL A 189 -9.60 26.37 22.19
CA VAL A 189 -8.33 27.12 21.99
C VAL A 189 -8.40 27.97 20.72
N ILE A 190 -8.85 27.38 19.61
CA ILE A 190 -8.95 28.07 18.31
C ILE A 190 -9.97 29.22 18.36
N GLU A 191 -11.09 29.04 19.06
CA GLU A 191 -12.18 30.02 19.09
C GLU A 191 -11.94 31.18 20.06
N THR A 192 -11.31 30.90 21.21
CA THR A 192 -11.35 31.82 22.36
C THR A 192 -9.98 32.28 22.85
N GLU A 193 -8.92 31.56 22.53
CA GLU A 193 -7.58 31.82 23.06
C GLU A 193 -6.68 32.52 22.03
N LYS A 194 -5.65 33.21 22.51
CA LYS A 194 -4.64 33.87 21.65
C LYS A 194 -3.41 33.00 21.43
N ASP A 195 -3.09 32.18 22.42
CA ASP A 195 -1.90 31.33 22.44
C ASP A 195 -2.26 29.93 21.95
N PHE A 196 -1.27 29.19 21.46
CA PHE A 196 -1.41 27.79 21.00
C PHE A 196 -2.37 27.55 19.83
N VAL A 197 -2.90 28.58 19.16
CA VAL A 197 -3.83 28.42 18.03
C VAL A 197 -3.24 27.56 16.89
N PRO A 198 -1.98 27.78 16.43
CA PRO A 198 -1.36 26.90 15.43
C PRO A 198 -1.25 25.45 15.91
N GLU A 199 -0.81 25.26 17.15
CA GLU A 199 -0.69 23.94 17.77
C GLU A 199 -2.06 23.25 17.89
N ALA A 200 -3.09 23.99 18.29
CA ALA A 200 -4.45 23.47 18.42
C ALA A 200 -5.00 23.00 17.07
N HIS A 201 -4.78 23.75 15.97
CA HIS A 201 -5.13 23.26 14.63
C HIS A 201 -4.41 21.95 14.28
N TRP A 202 -3.12 21.85 14.59
CA TRP A 202 -2.35 20.61 14.37
C TRP A 202 -2.92 19.43 15.17
N TYR A 203 -3.09 19.59 16.49
CA TYR A 203 -3.58 18.50 17.35
C TYR A 203 -5.06 18.17 17.11
N LEU A 204 -5.88 19.15 16.73
CA LEU A 204 -7.26 18.91 16.31
C LEU A 204 -7.31 18.12 15.00
N ALA A 205 -6.43 18.41 14.03
CA ALA A 205 -6.29 17.60 12.83
C ALA A 205 -5.92 16.15 13.15
N LEU A 206 -4.93 15.93 14.03
CA LEU A 206 -4.53 14.59 14.47
C LEU A 206 -5.67 13.89 15.22
N THR A 207 -6.43 14.61 16.04
CA THR A 207 -7.64 14.09 16.71
C THR A 207 -8.66 13.60 15.68
N TYR A 208 -8.91 14.38 14.63
CA TYR A 208 -9.78 14.00 13.52
C TYR A 208 -9.26 12.80 12.72
N LEU A 209 -7.93 12.64 12.56
CA LEU A 209 -7.35 11.43 11.99
C LEU A 209 -7.66 10.20 12.84
N LYS A 210 -7.48 10.27 14.16
CA LYS A 210 -7.78 9.16 15.09
C LYS A 210 -9.28 8.82 15.09
N LEU A 211 -10.15 9.82 14.87
CA LEU A 211 -11.59 9.67 14.63
C LEU A 211 -11.97 9.23 13.21
N LYS A 212 -10.99 9.02 12.31
CA LYS A 212 -11.18 8.69 10.88
C LYS A 212 -12.03 9.71 10.11
N ASN A 213 -12.08 10.95 10.58
CA ASN A 213 -12.79 12.05 9.93
C ASN A 213 -11.87 12.80 8.96
N LYS A 214 -11.71 12.25 7.75
CA LYS A 214 -10.87 12.83 6.67
C LYS A 214 -11.22 14.29 6.38
N THR A 215 -12.50 14.60 6.27
CA THR A 215 -12.97 15.94 5.89
C THR A 215 -12.51 16.99 6.89
N GLN A 216 -12.76 16.77 8.18
CA GLN A 216 -12.38 17.73 9.21
C GLN A 216 -10.86 17.78 9.42
N ALA A 217 -10.16 16.65 9.33
CA ALA A 217 -8.70 16.64 9.37
C ALA A 217 -8.11 17.53 8.27
N LYS A 218 -8.60 17.41 7.03
CA LYS A 218 -8.17 18.26 5.91
C LYS A 218 -8.49 19.73 6.15
N VAL A 219 -9.65 20.08 6.71
CA VAL A 219 -9.99 21.47 7.02
C VAL A 219 -8.95 22.08 7.96
N GLN A 220 -8.66 21.41 9.07
CA GLN A 220 -7.71 21.93 10.07
C GLN A 220 -6.28 22.02 9.53
N LEU A 221 -5.83 21.02 8.77
CA LEU A 221 -4.50 21.04 8.14
C LEU A 221 -4.38 22.15 7.09
N ASN A 222 -5.40 22.37 6.27
CA ASN A 222 -5.40 23.46 5.29
C ASN A 222 -5.35 24.84 5.97
N THR A 223 -6.14 25.04 7.02
CA THR A 223 -6.05 26.28 7.82
C THR A 223 -4.64 26.45 8.39
N LEU A 224 -4.07 25.38 8.96
CA LEU A 224 -2.72 25.40 9.51
C LEU A 224 -1.66 25.85 8.49
N VAL A 225 -1.62 25.21 7.31
CA VAL A 225 -0.57 25.49 6.30
C VAL A 225 -0.74 26.84 5.62
N ASN A 226 -1.98 27.35 5.53
CA ASN A 226 -2.28 28.63 4.88
C ASN A 226 -2.03 29.82 5.81
N THR A 227 -2.24 29.66 7.11
CA THR A 227 -2.20 30.77 8.08
C THR A 227 -0.94 30.76 8.94
N TYR A 228 -0.33 29.60 9.20
CA TYR A 228 0.75 29.46 10.18
C TYR A 228 1.95 28.67 9.64
N THR A 229 3.03 28.64 10.43
CA THR A 229 4.28 27.93 10.11
C THR A 229 4.49 26.66 10.92
N TYR A 230 3.75 26.49 12.03
CA TYR A 230 3.87 25.34 12.92
C TYR A 230 3.56 24.03 12.19
N ASN A 231 4.50 23.07 12.22
CA ASN A 231 4.42 21.76 11.56
C ASN A 231 3.97 21.78 10.08
N LYS A 232 4.21 22.90 9.37
CA LYS A 232 3.68 23.11 8.01
C LYS A 232 4.09 22.02 7.02
N GLU A 233 5.35 21.61 7.01
CA GLU A 233 5.85 20.56 6.12
C GLU A 233 5.14 19.22 6.37
N LYS A 234 5.05 18.80 7.65
CA LYS A 234 4.33 17.58 8.02
C LYS A 234 2.84 17.66 7.70
N ALA A 235 2.23 18.83 7.87
CA ALA A 235 0.82 19.02 7.53
C ALA A 235 0.58 18.86 6.02
N LEU A 236 1.50 19.31 5.17
CA LEU A 236 1.45 19.08 3.72
C LEU A 236 1.64 17.59 3.39
N GLU A 237 2.56 16.88 4.05
CA GLU A 237 2.73 15.43 3.88
C GLU A 237 1.47 14.65 4.25
N ILE A 238 0.82 15.00 5.36
CA ILE A 238 -0.45 14.38 5.76
C ILE A 238 -1.54 14.70 4.74
N LEU A 239 -1.63 15.94 4.25
CA LEU A 239 -2.61 16.33 3.22
C LEU A 239 -2.45 15.53 1.93
N ASP A 240 -1.22 15.36 1.43
CA ASP A 240 -0.92 14.54 0.25
C ASP A 240 -1.35 13.08 0.44
N ARG A 241 -1.08 12.53 1.62
CA ARG A 241 -1.52 11.17 1.98
C ARG A 241 -3.03 11.05 2.10
N LEU A 242 -3.73 12.13 2.44
CA LEU A 242 -5.17 12.20 2.58
C LEU A 242 -5.89 12.47 1.27
N ASP A 243 -5.24 12.78 0.15
CA ASP A 243 -5.91 12.97 -1.14
C ASP A 243 -6.29 11.63 -1.77
#